data_AF-A0A5E5QS98-F1
#
_entry.id   AF-A0A5E5QS98-F1
#
_cell.length_a   1.000
_cell.length_b   1.000
_cell.length_c   1.000
_cell.angle_alpha   90.00
_cell.angle_beta   90.00
_cell.angle_gamma   90.00
#
_symmetry.space_group_name_H-M   'P 1'
#
loop_
_entity.id
_entity.type
_entity.pdbx_description
1 polymer ?
#
loop_
_entity_poly.entity_id
_entity_poly.type
_entity_poly.pdbx_seq_one_letter_code
_entity_poly.pdbx_strand_id
1 'polypeptide(L)'
;MEIRRQLAALWTRLPEVEGLLASRAASPLALHGSLLGLAGAWAALDPLAGVPAFEALDFLDLRRGYEPLLDWLERAIESIRAGYRCLPFEQEEQVFSVRLPDPAPRQRLVVGLRMPAGAGEQAAADWLERAIVASDPHLPLLARQRMSGLARQPMNRQEQVAYSVGDDTRLFVVQGAGDWFDAGQPLRIVAPVSGVASSPWQIVLFVADGSDNT
;
A
#
# COMPACT_ATOMS: atom_id res chain seq x y z
N MET A 1 11.81 14.69 -10.88
CA MET A 1 11.04 14.82 -12.14
C MET A 1 10.39 13.49 -12.54
N GLU A 2 11.06 12.36 -12.32
CA GLU A 2 10.57 11.03 -12.71
C GLU A 2 9.17 10.68 -12.19
N ILE A 3 8.89 10.88 -10.90
CA ILE A 3 7.57 10.60 -10.30
C ILE A 3 6.46 11.44 -10.95
N ARG A 4 6.70 12.72 -11.26
CA ARG A 4 5.70 13.56 -11.94
C ARG A 4 5.42 13.08 -13.36
N ARG A 5 6.43 12.54 -14.04
CA ARG A 5 6.29 11.95 -15.39
C ARG A 5 5.51 10.64 -15.34
N GLN A 6 5.81 9.79 -14.36
CA GLN A 6 5.08 8.53 -14.13
C GLN A 6 3.62 8.78 -13.76
N LEU A 7 3.36 9.72 -12.84
CA LEU A 7 2.00 10.16 -12.52
C LEU A 7 1.29 10.75 -13.74
N ALA A 8 1.95 11.61 -14.52
CA ALA A 8 1.36 12.14 -15.74
C ALA A 8 0.99 11.01 -16.72
N ALA A 9 1.86 10.03 -16.92
CA ALA A 9 1.58 8.86 -17.76
C ALA A 9 0.37 8.05 -17.25
N LEU A 10 0.29 7.82 -15.93
CA LEU A 10 -0.86 7.16 -15.30
C LEU A 10 -2.18 7.91 -15.55
N TRP A 11 -2.19 9.22 -15.31
CA TRP A 11 -3.38 10.06 -15.41
C TRP A 11 -3.79 10.40 -16.85
N THR A 12 -2.91 10.23 -17.83
CA THR A 12 -3.15 10.73 -19.21
C THR A 12 -4.40 10.12 -19.85
N ARG A 13 -4.66 8.82 -19.64
CA ARG A 13 -5.82 8.13 -20.26
C ARG A 13 -6.75 7.43 -19.27
N LEU A 14 -6.44 7.45 -17.97
CA LEU A 14 -7.28 6.83 -16.96
C LEU A 14 -8.72 7.38 -16.95
N PRO A 15 -8.97 8.71 -16.99
CA PRO A 15 -10.34 9.24 -16.97
C PRO A 15 -11.22 8.79 -18.14
N GLU A 16 -10.62 8.52 -19.31
CA GLU A 16 -11.34 8.03 -20.48
C GLU A 16 -11.79 6.58 -20.31
N VAL A 17 -10.90 5.73 -19.79
CA VAL A 17 -11.22 4.33 -19.47
C VAL A 17 -12.30 4.28 -18.38
N GLU A 18 -12.15 5.08 -17.33
CA GLU A 18 -13.13 5.18 -16.24
C GLU A 18 -14.50 5.65 -16.75
N GLY A 19 -14.55 6.70 -17.57
CA GLY A 19 -15.79 7.21 -18.15
C GLY A 19 -16.48 6.18 -19.06
N LEU A 20 -15.68 5.44 -19.85
CA LEU A 20 -16.20 4.38 -20.72
C LEU A 20 -16.80 3.23 -19.90
N LEU A 21 -16.13 2.79 -18.83
CA LEU A 21 -16.64 1.75 -17.93
C LEU A 21 -17.89 2.22 -17.16
N ALA A 22 -17.88 3.46 -16.65
CA ALA A 22 -18.99 4.03 -15.90
C ALA A 22 -20.26 4.18 -16.75
N SER A 23 -20.12 4.36 -18.07
CA SER A 23 -21.25 4.44 -19.00
C SER A 23 -22.10 3.17 -19.05
N ARG A 24 -21.53 2.01 -18.67
CA ARG A 24 -22.12 0.66 -18.81
C ARG A 24 -22.56 0.30 -20.24
N ALA A 25 -22.13 1.07 -21.24
CA ALA A 25 -22.48 0.90 -22.65
C ALA A 25 -21.25 0.66 -23.54
N ALA A 26 -20.10 0.39 -22.93
CA ALA A 26 -18.86 0.13 -23.64
C ALA A 26 -18.96 -1.15 -24.48
N SER A 27 -18.75 -1.02 -25.80
CA SER A 27 -18.57 -2.22 -26.63
C SER A 27 -17.20 -2.85 -26.33
N PRO A 28 -17.04 -4.17 -26.51
CA PRO A 28 -15.73 -4.83 -26.30
C PRO A 28 -14.62 -4.17 -27.11
N LEU A 29 -14.85 -3.86 -28.38
CA LEU A 29 -13.85 -3.19 -29.21
C LEU A 29 -13.46 -1.80 -28.69
N ALA A 30 -14.44 -1.01 -28.23
CA ALA A 30 -14.18 0.31 -27.69
C ALA A 30 -13.37 0.24 -26.39
N LEU A 31 -13.70 -0.69 -25.49
CA LEU A 31 -12.96 -0.88 -24.25
C LEU A 31 -11.54 -1.38 -24.52
N HIS A 32 -11.38 -2.36 -25.41
CA HIS A 32 -10.07 -2.88 -25.80
C HIS A 32 -9.19 -1.77 -26.41
N GLY A 33 -9.74 -0.97 -27.32
CA GLY A 33 -9.03 0.17 -27.90
C GLY A 33 -8.60 1.23 -26.87
N SER A 34 -9.46 1.52 -25.89
CA SER A 34 -9.14 2.45 -24.81
C SER A 34 -8.00 1.93 -23.92
N LEU A 35 -8.02 0.63 -23.57
CA LEU A 35 -6.95 -0.03 -22.83
C LEU A 35 -5.63 -0.11 -23.60
N LEU A 36 -5.67 -0.33 -24.93
CA LEU A 36 -4.47 -0.22 -25.77
C LEU A 36 -3.88 1.20 -25.75
N GLY A 37 -4.75 2.22 -25.78
CA GLY A 37 -4.35 3.61 -25.62
C GLY A 37 -3.71 3.89 -24.25
N LEU A 38 -4.23 3.28 -23.19
CA LEU A 38 -3.65 3.32 -21.85
C LEU A 38 -2.28 2.66 -21.81
N ALA A 39 -2.12 1.49 -22.43
CA ALA A 39 -0.82 0.81 -22.52
C ALA A 39 0.21 1.65 -23.28
N GLY A 40 -0.19 2.30 -24.38
CA GLY A 40 0.64 3.27 -25.10
C GLY A 40 1.10 4.45 -24.24
N ALA A 41 0.22 5.00 -23.41
CA ALA A 41 0.57 6.08 -22.49
C ALA A 41 1.55 5.60 -21.39
N TRP A 42 1.35 4.38 -20.90
CA TRP A 42 2.16 3.77 -19.83
C TRP A 42 3.51 3.24 -20.30
N ALA A 43 3.75 3.17 -21.62
CA ALA A 43 5.08 2.93 -22.18
C ALA A 43 6.14 3.91 -21.65
N ALA A 44 5.74 5.10 -21.21
CA ALA A 44 6.62 6.09 -20.61
C ALA A 44 7.16 5.67 -19.22
N LEU A 45 6.54 4.68 -18.57
CA LEU A 45 6.98 4.13 -17.29
C LEU A 45 8.26 3.28 -17.44
N ASP A 46 8.38 2.56 -18.57
CA ASP A 46 9.60 1.83 -18.96
C ASP A 46 9.88 2.03 -20.47
N PRO A 47 10.59 3.12 -20.83
CA PRO A 47 10.88 3.44 -22.22
C PRO A 47 11.78 2.42 -22.93
N LEU A 48 12.49 1.56 -22.19
CA LEU A 48 13.38 0.55 -22.76
C LEU A 48 12.63 -0.75 -23.09
N ALA A 49 11.63 -1.12 -22.28
CA ALA A 49 10.78 -2.28 -22.55
C ALA A 49 9.75 -2.01 -23.67
N GLY A 50 9.24 -0.77 -23.77
CA GLY A 50 8.22 -0.40 -24.74
C GLY A 50 6.90 -1.15 -24.56
N VAL A 51 6.03 -1.11 -25.58
CA VAL A 51 4.74 -1.83 -25.58
C VAL A 51 4.83 -3.02 -26.53
N PRO A 52 4.49 -4.24 -26.11
CA PRO A 52 4.46 -5.39 -26.99
C PRO A 52 3.38 -5.24 -28.06
N ALA A 53 3.52 -5.95 -29.16
CA ALA A 53 2.46 -6.07 -30.15
C ALA A 53 1.35 -6.98 -29.60
N PHE A 54 0.20 -6.41 -29.26
CA PHE A 54 -0.99 -7.17 -28.88
C PHE A 54 -1.71 -7.71 -30.12
N GLU A 55 -2.29 -8.91 -30.00
CA GLU A 55 -3.11 -9.49 -31.06
C GLU A 55 -4.40 -8.67 -31.27
N ALA A 56 -5.00 -8.77 -32.46
CA ALA A 56 -6.32 -8.21 -32.70
C ALA A 56 -7.37 -8.89 -31.82
N LEU A 57 -8.40 -8.14 -31.41
CA LEU A 57 -9.47 -8.68 -30.58
C LEU A 57 -10.26 -9.75 -31.35
N ASP A 58 -10.25 -10.98 -30.84
CA ASP A 58 -11.12 -12.06 -31.32
C ASP A 58 -12.47 -11.97 -30.60
N PHE A 59 -13.54 -11.71 -31.34
CA PHE A 59 -14.89 -11.63 -30.77
C PHE A 59 -15.46 -13.00 -30.36
N LEU A 60 -14.87 -14.10 -30.85
CA LEU A 60 -15.23 -15.45 -30.45
C LEU A 60 -14.53 -15.86 -29.14
N ASP A 61 -13.40 -15.22 -28.82
CA ASP A 61 -12.66 -15.42 -27.58
C ASP A 61 -12.10 -14.09 -27.07
N LEU A 62 -12.97 -13.31 -26.44
CA LEU A 62 -12.59 -12.01 -25.88
C LEU A 62 -11.47 -12.15 -24.85
N ARG A 63 -11.49 -13.21 -24.03
CA ARG A 63 -10.48 -13.41 -22.97
C ARG A 63 -9.08 -13.42 -23.58
N ARG A 64 -8.89 -14.17 -24.66
CA ARG A 64 -7.59 -14.24 -25.36
C ARG A 64 -7.05 -12.87 -25.80
N GLY A 65 -7.93 -11.94 -26.20
CA GLY A 65 -7.52 -10.59 -26.58
C GLY A 65 -7.22 -9.68 -25.38
N TYR A 66 -7.98 -9.80 -24.28
CA TYR A 66 -7.83 -8.94 -23.11
C TYR A 66 -6.73 -9.38 -22.15
N GLU A 67 -6.57 -10.69 -21.92
CA GLU A 67 -5.70 -11.23 -20.86
C GLU A 67 -4.24 -10.77 -21.02
N PRO A 68 -3.60 -10.87 -22.21
CA PRO A 68 -2.22 -10.38 -22.38
C PRO A 68 -2.07 -8.87 -22.15
N LEU A 69 -3.09 -8.08 -22.49
CA LEU A 69 -3.11 -6.64 -22.29
C LEU A 69 -3.26 -6.27 -20.82
N LEU A 70 -4.17 -6.93 -20.10
CA LEU A 70 -4.37 -6.74 -18.67
C LEU A 70 -3.13 -7.15 -17.87
N ASP A 71 -2.54 -8.32 -18.19
CA ASP A 71 -1.29 -8.79 -17.56
C ASP A 71 -0.12 -7.84 -17.79
N TRP A 72 -0.07 -7.20 -18.96
CA TRP A 72 0.95 -6.18 -19.23
C TRP A 72 0.69 -4.90 -18.43
N LEU A 73 -0.56 -4.42 -18.38
CA LEU A 73 -0.93 -3.22 -17.60
C LEU A 73 -0.67 -3.42 -16.11
N GLU A 74 -0.97 -4.60 -15.56
CA GLU A 74 -0.71 -4.94 -14.17
C GLU A 74 0.80 -4.90 -13.86
N ARG A 75 1.62 -5.56 -14.68
CA ARG A 75 3.09 -5.49 -14.56
C ARG A 75 3.64 -4.07 -14.71
N ALA A 76 3.04 -3.26 -15.58
CA ALA A 76 3.43 -1.86 -15.74
C ALA A 76 3.17 -1.06 -14.46
N ILE A 77 2.05 -1.29 -13.77
CA ILE A 77 1.76 -0.69 -12.46
C ILE A 77 2.72 -1.20 -11.38
N GLU A 78 2.99 -2.51 -11.34
CA GLU A 78 3.96 -3.12 -10.40
C GLU A 78 5.38 -2.56 -10.60
N SER A 79 5.73 -2.20 -11.84
CA SER A 79 7.02 -1.58 -12.16
C SER A 79 7.17 -0.17 -11.63
N ILE A 80 6.06 0.49 -11.27
CA ILE A 80 6.07 1.79 -10.61
C ILE A 80 6.57 1.59 -9.18
N ARG A 81 7.90 1.58 -9.08
CA ARG A 81 8.60 1.62 -7.81
C ARG A 81 8.29 2.93 -7.10
N ALA A 82 7.24 2.91 -6.30
CA ALA A 82 7.40 3.39 -4.94
C ALA A 82 8.73 2.80 -4.43
N GLY A 83 9.66 3.58 -3.87
CA GLY A 83 10.92 3.04 -3.32
C GLY A 83 10.73 2.12 -2.10
N TYR A 84 9.56 1.49 -2.00
CA TYR A 84 9.05 0.72 -0.89
C TYR A 84 8.01 -0.31 -1.38
N ARG A 85 7.94 -1.45 -0.71
CA ARG A 85 6.88 -2.46 -0.79
C ARG A 85 5.92 -2.30 0.39
N CYS A 86 4.63 -2.49 0.13
CA CYS A 86 3.60 -2.51 1.17
C CYS A 86 3.30 -3.96 1.60
N LEU A 87 3.49 -4.27 2.87
CA LEU A 87 3.12 -5.54 3.48
C LEU A 87 1.87 -5.33 4.34
N PRO A 88 0.69 -5.86 3.96
CA PRO A 88 -0.50 -5.75 4.79
C PRO A 88 -0.32 -6.55 6.08
N PHE A 89 -0.86 -6.01 7.18
CA PHE A 89 -0.99 -6.79 8.40
C PHE A 89 -2.19 -7.73 8.27
N GLU A 90 -2.01 -8.98 8.65
CA GLU A 90 -3.09 -9.95 8.81
C GLU A 90 -3.87 -9.57 10.08
N GLN A 91 -5.19 -9.48 9.97
CA GLN A 91 -6.05 -9.14 11.11
C GLN A 91 -6.76 -10.38 11.64
N GLU A 92 -6.53 -10.69 12.92
CA GLU A 92 -7.26 -11.69 13.68
C GLU A 92 -7.89 -11.00 14.90
N GLU A 93 -9.23 -10.92 14.89
CA GLU A 93 -10.01 -10.21 15.92
C GLU A 93 -9.55 -8.74 16.10
N GLN A 94 -8.87 -8.47 17.23
CA GLN A 94 -8.34 -7.16 17.61
C GLN A 94 -6.81 -7.07 17.41
N VAL A 95 -6.19 -8.05 16.76
CA VAL A 95 -4.73 -8.13 16.59
C VAL A 95 -4.38 -8.05 15.12
N PHE A 96 -3.55 -7.09 14.76
CA PHE A 96 -2.93 -6.97 13.45
C PHE A 96 -1.51 -7.53 13.52
N SER A 97 -1.10 -8.37 12.56
CA SER A 97 0.21 -9.02 12.56
C SER A 97 0.93 -8.92 11.22
N VAL A 98 2.24 -8.71 11.28
CA VAL A 98 3.11 -8.84 10.11
C VAL A 98 4.44 -9.47 10.51
N ARG A 99 4.97 -10.35 9.66
CA ARG A 99 6.36 -10.82 9.78
C ARG A 99 7.27 -9.83 9.07
N LEU A 100 8.31 -9.36 9.76
CA LEU A 100 9.28 -8.45 9.16
C LEU A 100 10.16 -9.22 8.15
N PRO A 101 10.41 -8.67 6.95
CA PRO A 101 11.25 -9.32 5.95
C PRO A 101 12.73 -9.32 6.34
N ASP A 102 13.20 -8.27 7.04
CA ASP A 102 14.56 -8.16 7.53
C ASP A 102 14.55 -8.23 9.07
N PRO A 103 15.19 -9.24 9.70
CA PRO A 103 15.27 -9.38 11.14
C PRO A 103 16.34 -8.48 11.77
N ALA A 104 16.55 -7.26 11.25
CA ALA A 104 17.46 -6.29 11.85
C ALA A 104 17.01 -5.91 13.27
N PRO A 105 17.91 -5.96 14.28
CA PRO A 105 17.57 -5.74 15.69
C PRO A 105 17.19 -4.29 16.00
N ARG A 106 17.55 -3.36 15.12
CA ARG A 106 17.12 -1.97 15.17
C ARG A 106 16.70 -1.51 13.79
N GLN A 107 15.44 -1.12 13.64
CA GLN A 107 14.93 -0.64 12.37
C GLN A 107 13.81 0.38 12.52
N ARG A 108 13.75 1.30 11.56
CA ARG A 108 12.70 2.30 11.45
C ARG A 108 11.56 1.71 10.62
N LEU A 109 10.44 1.41 11.26
CA LEU A 109 9.29 0.78 10.64
C LEU A 109 8.27 1.85 10.25
N VAL A 110 7.88 1.92 8.98
CA VAL A 110 6.89 2.88 8.51
C VAL A 110 5.55 2.17 8.38
N VAL A 111 4.56 2.60 9.15
CA VAL A 111 3.24 1.97 9.22
C VAL A 111 2.18 2.94 8.74
N GLY A 112 1.32 2.50 7.83
CA GLY A 112 0.14 3.25 7.39
C GLY A 112 -1.14 2.68 7.97
N LEU A 113 -1.97 3.56 8.53
CA LEU A 113 -3.31 3.24 8.99
C LEU A 113 -4.30 3.78 7.95
N ARG A 114 -5.09 2.88 7.37
CA ARG A 114 -6.18 3.25 6.46
C ARG A 114 -7.46 3.42 7.26
N MET A 115 -7.94 4.65 7.33
CA MET A 115 -9.10 5.02 8.13
C MET A 115 -10.38 4.99 7.28
N PRO A 116 -11.55 4.73 7.89
CA PRO A 116 -12.82 4.84 7.18
C PRO A 116 -13.08 6.29 6.75
N ALA A 117 -13.84 6.47 5.66
CA ALA A 117 -14.24 7.79 5.20
C ALA A 117 -14.99 8.55 6.30
N GLY A 118 -14.66 9.83 6.48
CA GLY A 118 -15.25 10.68 7.53
C GLY A 118 -14.59 10.54 8.90
N ALA A 119 -13.56 9.69 9.06
CA ALA A 119 -12.72 9.72 10.25
C ALA A 119 -12.02 11.08 10.38
N GLY A 120 -12.02 11.66 11.58
CA GLY A 120 -11.35 12.93 11.86
C GLY A 120 -9.84 12.84 11.60
N GLU A 121 -9.20 13.98 11.29
CA GLU A 121 -7.78 14.04 10.92
C GLU A 121 -6.86 13.41 11.99
N GLN A 122 -7.25 13.52 13.26
CA GLN A 122 -6.51 12.99 14.41
C GLN A 122 -6.86 11.53 14.78
N ALA A 123 -7.93 10.96 14.20
CA ALA A 123 -8.47 9.67 14.63
C ALA A 123 -7.44 8.52 14.52
N ALA A 124 -6.61 8.53 13.49
CA ALA A 124 -5.55 7.53 13.32
C ALA A 124 -4.48 7.63 14.42
N ALA A 125 -4.10 8.86 14.80
CA ALA A 125 -3.13 9.10 15.84
C ALA A 125 -3.69 8.69 17.21
N ASP A 126 -4.92 9.08 17.53
CA ASP A 126 -5.60 8.71 18.77
C ASP A 126 -5.81 7.21 18.91
N TRP A 127 -6.13 6.54 17.79
CA TRP A 127 -6.24 5.08 17.76
C TRP A 127 -4.89 4.42 18.04
N LEU A 128 -3.85 4.87 17.34
CA LEU A 128 -2.52 4.27 17.45
C LEU A 128 -1.91 4.54 18.83
N GLU A 129 -2.09 5.73 19.40
CA GLU A 129 -1.70 6.12 20.76
C GLU A 129 -2.25 5.19 21.84
N ARG A 130 -3.39 4.54 21.59
CA ARG A 130 -4.03 3.63 22.56
C ARG A 130 -3.79 2.16 22.24
N ALA A 131 -3.24 1.87 21.07
CA ALA A 131 -2.86 0.53 20.66
C ALA A 131 -1.58 0.06 21.37
N ILE A 132 -1.47 -1.26 21.55
CA ILE A 132 -0.22 -1.91 21.98
C ILE A 132 0.54 -2.30 20.71
N VAL A 133 1.79 -1.86 20.57
CA VAL A 133 2.64 -2.16 19.42
C VAL A 133 3.90 -2.84 19.94
N ALA A 134 4.11 -4.11 19.65
CA ALA A 134 5.28 -4.87 20.12
C ALA A 134 5.46 -6.18 19.34
N SER A 135 6.59 -6.85 19.54
CA SER A 135 6.74 -8.24 19.08
C SER A 135 5.90 -9.20 19.92
N ASP A 136 5.41 -10.27 19.30
CA ASP A 136 4.46 -11.25 19.84
C ASP A 136 4.72 -11.69 21.31
N PRO A 137 5.96 -12.07 21.72
CA PRO A 137 6.22 -12.58 23.07
C PRO A 137 5.97 -11.55 24.19
N HIS A 138 5.99 -10.25 23.88
CA HIS A 138 5.87 -9.19 24.87
C HIS A 138 4.43 -8.74 25.11
N LEU A 139 3.49 -9.12 24.25
CA LEU A 139 2.09 -8.69 24.34
C LEU A 139 1.43 -8.99 25.69
N PRO A 140 1.55 -10.20 26.28
CA PRO A 140 0.87 -10.51 27.54
C PRO A 140 1.33 -9.61 28.69
N LEU A 141 2.60 -9.23 28.71
CA LEU A 141 3.15 -8.36 29.74
C LEU A 141 2.67 -6.91 29.57
N LEU A 142 2.74 -6.39 28.33
CA LEU A 142 2.30 -5.03 28.02
C LEU A 142 0.80 -4.84 28.27
N ALA A 143 -0.03 -5.82 27.92
CA ALA A 143 -1.46 -5.78 28.19
C ALA A 143 -1.77 -5.72 29.69
N ARG A 144 -1.05 -6.52 30.51
CA ARG A 144 -1.21 -6.51 31.98
C ARG A 144 -0.78 -5.18 32.59
N GLN A 145 0.29 -4.58 32.08
CA GLN A 145 0.84 -3.32 32.58
C GLN A 145 0.18 -2.09 31.96
N ARG A 146 -0.74 -2.28 31.00
CA ARG A 146 -1.39 -1.21 30.20
C ARG A 146 -0.37 -0.27 29.54
N MET A 147 0.72 -0.86 29.05
CA MET A 147 1.78 -0.14 28.35
C MET A 147 1.60 -0.26 26.84
N SER A 148 1.98 0.78 26.12
CA SER A 148 1.82 0.89 24.66
C SER A 148 2.88 0.15 23.83
N GLY A 149 3.99 -0.25 24.45
CA GLY A 149 5.09 -0.95 23.79
C GLY A 149 6.05 0.01 23.06
N LEU A 150 6.25 -0.23 21.76
CA LEU A 150 7.20 0.50 20.92
C LEU A 150 6.82 1.97 20.73
N ALA A 151 7.85 2.81 20.74
CA ALA A 151 7.72 4.25 20.49
C ALA A 151 7.26 4.49 19.05
N ARG A 152 6.33 5.44 18.90
CA ARG A 152 5.73 5.80 17.61
C ARG A 152 5.53 7.31 17.50
N GLN A 153 5.62 7.81 16.28
CA GLN A 153 5.41 9.22 15.98
C GLN A 153 4.76 9.38 14.60
N PRO A 154 3.90 10.40 14.41
CA PRO A 154 3.40 10.72 13.08
C PRO A 154 4.57 11.04 12.15
N MET A 155 4.50 10.56 10.91
CA MET A 155 5.52 10.86 9.91
C MET A 155 5.41 12.33 9.50
N ASN A 156 6.54 13.01 9.28
CA ASN A 156 6.52 14.41 8.88
C ASN A 156 6.00 14.56 7.43
N ARG A 157 5.40 15.70 7.08
CA ARG A 157 4.80 15.89 5.74
C ARG A 157 5.81 15.74 4.58
N GLN A 158 7.07 16.14 4.77
CA GLN A 158 8.09 16.04 3.73
C GLN A 158 8.45 14.57 3.43
N GLU A 159 8.53 13.74 4.45
CA GLU A 159 8.73 12.30 4.36
C GLU A 159 7.50 11.60 3.76
N GLN A 160 6.28 12.03 4.12
CA GLN A 160 5.05 11.47 3.57
C GLN A 160 4.95 11.61 2.04
N VAL A 161 5.50 12.68 1.45
CA VAL A 161 5.52 12.88 0.00
C VAL A 161 6.23 11.75 -0.73
N ALA A 162 7.27 11.15 -0.12
CA ALA A 162 7.96 10.01 -0.70
C ALA A 162 7.09 8.74 -0.78
N TYR A 163 6.04 8.67 0.05
CA TYR A 163 5.13 7.52 0.10
C TYR A 163 3.87 7.69 -0.74
N SER A 164 3.55 8.89 -1.25
CA SER A 164 2.42 9.11 -2.19
C SER A 164 1.13 8.37 -1.79
N VAL A 165 0.79 8.35 -0.50
CA VAL A 165 -0.40 7.65 0.01
C VAL A 165 -1.68 8.46 -0.22
N GLY A 166 -2.82 7.77 -0.36
CA GLY A 166 -4.13 8.41 -0.48
C GLY A 166 -4.56 9.15 0.78
N ASP A 167 -5.56 10.04 0.65
CA ASP A 167 -6.07 10.86 1.77
C ASP A 167 -6.67 10.04 2.92
N ASP A 168 -7.05 8.79 2.65
CA ASP A 168 -7.55 7.79 3.61
C ASP A 168 -6.47 7.21 4.53
N THR A 169 -5.20 7.43 4.19
CA THR A 169 -4.06 6.78 4.84
C THR A 169 -3.27 7.79 5.68
N ARG A 170 -2.93 7.39 6.91
CA ARG A 170 -2.07 8.18 7.82
C ARG A 170 -0.82 7.40 8.16
N LEU A 171 0.34 8.03 7.96
CA LEU A 171 1.65 7.40 8.13
C LEU A 171 2.28 7.70 9.48
N PHE A 172 2.81 6.67 10.10
CA PHE A 172 3.50 6.70 11.37
C PHE A 172 4.84 6.00 11.27
N VAL A 173 5.79 6.43 12.08
CA VAL A 173 7.07 5.78 12.26
C VAL A 173 7.06 5.08 13.59
N VAL A 174 7.22 3.76 13.59
CA VAL A 174 7.43 2.92 14.76
C VAL A 174 8.92 2.59 14.87
N GLN A 175 9.51 2.84 16.03
CA GLN A 175 10.91 2.53 16.29
C GLN A 175 11.01 1.08 16.78
N GLY A 176 11.43 0.17 15.91
CA GLY A 176 11.73 -1.22 16.26
C GLY A 176 13.08 -1.28 16.95
N ALA A 177 13.11 -1.09 18.27
CA ALA A 177 14.29 -1.21 19.12
C ALA A 177 13.89 -1.38 20.59
N GLY A 178 14.82 -1.88 21.42
CA GLY A 178 14.64 -2.01 22.87
C GLY A 178 13.87 -3.25 23.29
N ASP A 179 13.41 -3.27 24.54
CA ASP A 179 12.95 -4.48 25.22
C ASP A 179 11.62 -5.07 24.71
N TRP A 180 10.88 -4.33 23.88
CA TRP A 180 9.60 -4.74 23.30
C TRP A 180 9.69 -5.18 21.84
N PHE A 181 10.90 -5.20 21.29
CA PHE A 181 11.18 -5.51 19.90
C PHE A 181 12.08 -6.72 19.76
N ASP A 182 11.57 -7.74 19.08
CA ASP A 182 12.30 -8.87 18.56
C ASP A 182 11.99 -8.99 17.08
N ALA A 183 13.01 -8.78 16.24
CA ALA A 183 12.88 -8.75 14.79
C ALA A 183 12.67 -10.14 14.17
N GLY A 184 13.00 -11.22 14.90
CA GLY A 184 12.71 -12.59 14.49
C GLY A 184 11.25 -13.01 14.74
N GLN A 185 10.52 -12.22 15.52
CA GLN A 185 9.13 -12.47 15.90
C GLN A 185 8.16 -11.59 15.10
N PRO A 186 6.91 -12.01 14.90
CA PRO A 186 5.90 -11.16 14.28
C PRO A 186 5.72 -9.86 15.06
N LEU A 187 5.68 -8.75 14.33
CA LEU A 187 5.25 -7.47 14.89
C LEU A 187 3.73 -7.51 15.01
N ARG A 188 3.22 -7.13 16.18
CA ARG A 188 1.80 -7.11 16.49
C ARG A 188 1.35 -5.71 16.87
N ILE A 189 0.17 -5.33 16.39
CA ILE A 189 -0.55 -4.13 16.80
C ILE A 189 -1.91 -4.58 17.35
N VAL A 190 -2.11 -4.43 18.65
CA VAL A 190 -3.37 -4.78 19.31
C VAL A 190 -4.25 -3.54 19.39
N ALA A 191 -5.43 -3.63 18.81
CA ALA A 191 -6.42 -2.58 18.80
C ALA A 191 -6.90 -2.24 20.23
N PRO A 192 -7.19 -0.96 20.51
CA PRO A 192 -7.69 -0.53 21.80
C PRO A 192 -9.11 -1.08 22.05
N VAL A 193 -9.32 -1.66 23.23
CA VAL A 193 -10.57 -2.34 23.62
C VAL A 193 -11.76 -1.40 23.75
N SER A 194 -11.55 -0.09 23.98
CA SER A 194 -12.62 0.89 24.20
C SER A 194 -12.20 2.34 23.95
N GLY A 195 -13.14 3.16 23.51
CA GLY A 195 -13.06 4.62 23.55
C GLY A 195 -12.43 5.31 22.33
N VAL A 196 -12.30 4.62 21.20
CA VAL A 196 -11.90 5.24 19.93
C VAL A 196 -13.09 5.28 18.99
N ALA A 197 -13.38 6.45 18.43
CA ALA A 197 -14.56 6.68 17.57
C ALA A 197 -14.44 6.01 16.20
N SER A 198 -13.22 5.67 15.75
CA SER A 198 -12.97 5.01 14.47
C SER A 198 -11.73 4.13 14.58
N SER A 199 -11.78 2.95 13.94
CA SER A 199 -10.66 2.02 13.83
C SER A 199 -10.18 1.98 12.38
N PRO A 200 -8.88 1.82 12.12
CA PRO A 200 -8.42 1.50 10.77
C PRO A 200 -9.04 0.19 10.31
N TRP A 201 -9.40 0.12 9.03
CA TRP A 201 -9.89 -1.10 8.39
C TRP A 201 -8.74 -1.92 7.79
N GLN A 202 -7.56 -1.31 7.65
CA GLN A 202 -6.35 -1.98 7.23
C GLN A 202 -5.12 -1.25 7.79
N ILE A 203 -4.10 -2.03 8.14
CA ILE A 203 -2.77 -1.55 8.49
C ILE A 203 -1.77 -2.12 7.49
N VAL A 204 -0.85 -1.30 7.03
CA VAL A 204 0.21 -1.68 6.08
C VAL A 204 1.58 -1.27 6.60
N LEU A 205 2.58 -2.12 6.42
CA LEU A 205 3.99 -1.82 6.66
C LEU A 205 4.64 -1.44 5.33
N PHE A 206 5.32 -0.31 5.29
CA PHE A 206 6.11 0.14 4.15
C PHE A 206 7.58 -0.24 4.39
N VAL A 207 8.12 -1.08 3.51
CA VAL A 207 9.50 -1.58 3.58
C VAL A 207 10.26 -1.07 2.37
N ALA A 208 11.38 -0.37 2.55
CA ALA A 208 12.19 0.09 1.43
C ALA A 208 12.72 -1.09 0.59
N ASP A 209 12.73 -0.96 -0.73
CA ASP A 209 13.20 -1.99 -1.67
C ASP A 209 14.74 -2.15 -1.70
N GLY A 210 15.43 -1.86 -0.60
CA GLY A 210 16.89 -1.67 -0.56
C GLY A 210 17.63 -2.38 0.57
N SER A 211 17.00 -3.26 1.36
CA SER A 211 17.73 -4.12 2.31
C SER A 211 18.19 -5.43 1.66
N ASP A 212 18.64 -5.38 0.41
CA ASP A 212 19.57 -6.38 -0.12
C ASP A 212 20.99 -5.95 0.28
N ASN A 213 21.39 -6.45 1.45
CA ASN A 213 22.73 -6.80 1.90
C ASN A 213 23.92 -6.17 1.13
N THR A 214 24.57 -5.18 1.74
CA THR A 214 26.01 -4.93 1.54
C THR A 214 26.78 -5.32 2.79
#